data_AF-A0A2H3DG68-F1
#
_entry.id   AF-A0A2H3DG68-F1
#
_cell.length_a   1.000
_cell.length_b   1.000
_cell.length_c   1.000
_cell.angle_alpha   90.00
_cell.angle_beta   90.00
_cell.angle_gamma   90.00
#
_symmetry.space_group_name_H-M   'P 1'
#
loop_
_entity.id
_entity.type
_entity.pdbx_description
1 polymer ?
#
loop_
_entity_poly.entity_id
_entity_poly.type
_entity_poly.pdbx_seq_one_letter_code
_entity_poly.pdbx_strand_id
1 'polypeptide(L)'
;EEDDDDDDSILFPWEDEQTLIADLSRDGRVEPDDDENALKLINPLENTFTRYSNILVDDIALTLVPAVRRVKEAHHVLNTRVDDGFGKGLWEFHETCKKMEVATLKDAEEIKEEYEAAQVRITDIMSKLEDAYARRDQFWVDKVQYRMTICRFYNVCTISQILRKVIHYAWL
;
A
#
# COMPACT_ATOMS: atom_id res chain seq x y z
N GLU A 1 -29.19 -0.07 -2.97
CA GLU A 1 -29.29 1.24 -2.31
C GLU A 1 -27.86 1.73 -2.19
N GLU A 2 -27.31 2.43 -3.17
CA GLU A 2 -27.85 3.57 -3.92
C GLU A 2 -27.73 3.37 -5.43
N ASP A 3 -28.81 3.70 -6.14
CA ASP A 3 -28.89 3.81 -7.60
C ASP A 3 -28.25 5.16 -8.00
N ASP A 4 -27.04 5.13 -8.54
CA ASP A 4 -26.35 6.28 -9.14
C ASP A 4 -26.41 6.21 -10.68
N ASP A 5 -27.51 5.67 -11.22
CA ASP A 5 -27.84 5.72 -12.63
C ASP A 5 -28.75 6.94 -12.91
N ASP A 6 -28.36 7.72 -13.92
CA ASP A 6 -29.22 8.60 -14.71
C ASP A 6 -29.64 9.98 -14.15
N ASP A 7 -28.69 10.88 -13.90
CA ASP A 7 -28.99 12.34 -13.95
C ASP A 7 -28.02 13.18 -14.82
N ASP A 8 -27.26 12.56 -15.72
CA ASP A 8 -26.58 13.29 -16.80
C ASP A 8 -27.54 13.60 -17.98
N SER A 9 -28.75 13.02 -17.97
CA SER A 9 -29.78 13.25 -18.99
C SER A 9 -30.45 14.64 -18.90
N ILE A 10 -30.29 15.37 -17.80
CA ILE A 10 -30.97 16.65 -17.58
C ILE A 10 -30.14 17.85 -18.03
N LEU A 11 -28.84 17.70 -18.31
CA LEU A 11 -28.01 18.89 -18.55
C LEU A 11 -28.32 19.57 -19.91
N PHE A 12 -28.59 18.81 -20.97
CA PHE A 12 -29.01 19.34 -22.28
C PHE A 12 -29.80 18.30 -23.10
N PRO A 13 -31.16 18.36 -23.15
CA PRO A 13 -31.99 17.36 -23.84
C PRO A 13 -31.98 17.51 -25.37
N TRP A 14 -31.16 18.40 -25.93
CA TRP A 14 -31.13 18.66 -27.36
C TRP A 14 -30.32 17.57 -28.09
N GLU A 15 -31.04 16.65 -28.72
CA GLU A 15 -30.49 15.62 -29.63
C GLU A 15 -30.42 16.17 -31.08
N ASP A 16 -31.41 16.98 -31.45
CA ASP A 16 -31.59 17.58 -32.77
C ASP A 16 -31.89 19.09 -32.70
N GLU A 17 -31.70 19.76 -33.83
CA GLU A 17 -31.97 21.19 -34.00
C GLU A 17 -33.44 21.52 -33.69
N GLN A 18 -34.36 20.59 -33.97
CA GLN A 18 -35.79 20.79 -33.76
C GLN A 18 -36.17 20.84 -32.27
N THR A 19 -35.51 20.06 -31.41
CA THR A 19 -35.76 20.06 -29.96
C THR A 19 -35.32 21.39 -29.33
N LEU A 20 -34.19 21.95 -29.78
CA LEU A 20 -33.73 23.27 -29.33
C LEU A 20 -34.63 24.41 -29.86
N ILE A 21 -35.03 24.36 -31.13
CA ILE A 21 -35.94 25.36 -31.73
C ILE A 21 -37.30 25.35 -31.01
N ALA A 22 -37.83 24.17 -30.68
CA ALA A 22 -39.09 24.03 -29.96
C ALA A 22 -39.04 24.61 -28.53
N ASP A 23 -37.88 24.50 -27.87
CA ASP A 23 -37.64 25.05 -26.54
C ASP A 23 -37.54 26.58 -26.58
N LEU A 24 -36.72 27.12 -27.50
CA LEU A 24 -36.54 28.57 -27.70
C LEU A 24 -37.82 29.27 -28.18
N SER A 25 -38.68 28.57 -28.94
CA SER A 25 -39.93 29.15 -29.45
C SER A 25 -41.06 29.21 -28.40
N ARG A 26 -40.94 28.51 -27.26
CA ARG A 26 -41.94 28.53 -26.19
C ARG A 26 -41.85 29.77 -25.29
N ASP A 27 -40.66 30.34 -25.14
CA ASP A 27 -40.41 31.46 -24.19
C ASP A 27 -40.81 32.86 -24.72
N GLY A 28 -41.20 32.98 -26.00
CA GLY A 28 -41.41 34.27 -26.65
C GLY A 28 -42.86 34.82 -26.67
N ARG A 29 -43.83 34.14 -26.04
CA ARG A 29 -45.24 34.59 -26.09
C ARG A 29 -45.52 35.70 -25.08
N VAL A 30 -45.50 36.95 -25.55
CA VAL A 30 -46.04 38.11 -24.83
C VAL A 30 -47.53 38.25 -25.20
N GLU A 31 -48.41 38.26 -24.20
CA GLU A 31 -49.84 38.52 -24.37
C GLU A 31 -50.04 39.91 -25.02
N PRO A 32 -50.76 40.04 -26.15
CA PRO A 32 -50.93 41.31 -26.84
C PRO A 32 -51.89 42.25 -26.09
N ASP A 33 -51.56 43.55 -26.07
CA ASP A 33 -52.41 44.62 -25.56
C ASP A 33 -53.41 45.08 -26.64
N ASP A 34 -54.69 45.25 -26.29
CA ASP A 34 -55.87 45.31 -27.18
C ASP A 34 -56.06 46.67 -27.92
N ASP A 35 -54.99 47.43 -28.21
CA ASP A 35 -55.11 48.70 -28.94
C ASP A 35 -55.14 48.47 -30.48
N GLU A 36 -56.34 48.55 -31.05
CA GLU A 36 -56.68 48.28 -32.46
C GLU A 36 -55.88 49.14 -33.48
N ASN A 37 -55.42 50.33 -33.09
CA ASN A 37 -54.56 51.19 -33.92
C ASN A 37 -53.08 50.82 -33.82
N ALA A 38 -52.62 50.39 -32.64
CA ALA A 38 -51.28 49.85 -32.46
C ALA A 38 -51.15 48.50 -33.21
N LEU A 39 -52.17 47.65 -33.14
CA LEU A 39 -52.21 46.35 -33.82
C LEU A 39 -52.06 46.47 -35.35
N LYS A 40 -52.59 47.53 -36.00
CA LYS A 40 -52.43 47.74 -37.45
C LYS A 40 -51.00 48.12 -37.88
N LEU A 41 -50.25 48.78 -37.00
CA LEU A 41 -48.83 49.11 -37.22
C LEU A 41 -47.90 47.99 -36.76
N ILE A 42 -48.32 47.21 -35.77
CA ILE A 42 -47.59 46.06 -35.22
C ILE A 42 -47.67 44.88 -36.18
N ASN A 43 -48.81 44.55 -36.80
CA ASN A 43 -48.96 43.38 -37.68
C ASN A 43 -47.92 43.27 -38.84
N PRO A 44 -47.57 44.34 -39.57
CA PRO A 44 -46.50 44.30 -40.59
C PRO A 44 -45.09 44.16 -39.98
N LEU A 45 -44.91 44.72 -38.78
CA LEU A 45 -43.65 44.70 -38.04
C LEU A 45 -43.42 43.33 -37.40
N GLU A 46 -44.46 42.75 -36.82
CA GLU A 46 -44.52 41.42 -36.24
C GLU A 46 -44.08 40.37 -37.26
N ASN A 47 -44.64 40.39 -38.47
CA ASN A 47 -44.22 39.46 -39.52
C ASN A 47 -42.73 39.55 -39.89
N THR A 48 -42.15 40.75 -39.89
CA THR A 48 -40.72 40.92 -40.18
C THR A 48 -39.83 40.54 -38.99
N PHE A 49 -40.26 40.86 -37.77
CA PHE A 49 -39.58 40.46 -36.54
C PHE A 49 -39.64 38.96 -36.29
N THR A 50 -40.80 38.31 -36.46
CA THR A 50 -40.94 36.85 -36.34
C THR A 50 -40.07 36.13 -37.38
N ARG A 51 -40.02 36.63 -38.62
CA ARG A 51 -39.13 36.06 -39.64
C ARG A 51 -37.65 36.18 -39.25
N TYR A 52 -37.22 37.33 -38.77
CA TYR A 52 -35.82 37.53 -38.35
C TYR A 52 -35.47 36.74 -37.08
N SER A 53 -36.41 36.65 -36.13
CA SER A 53 -36.30 35.84 -34.92
C SER A 53 -36.13 34.36 -35.26
N ASN A 54 -36.90 33.83 -36.21
CA ASN A 54 -36.79 32.44 -36.62
C ASN A 54 -35.43 32.16 -37.29
N ILE A 55 -34.94 33.07 -38.14
CA ILE A 55 -33.61 32.96 -38.74
C ILE A 55 -32.52 32.95 -37.67
N LEU A 56 -32.64 33.78 -36.64
CA LEU A 56 -31.68 33.84 -35.55
C LEU A 56 -31.72 32.57 -34.67
N VAL A 57 -32.91 32.06 -34.38
CA VAL A 57 -33.11 30.81 -33.63
C VAL A 57 -32.53 29.62 -34.41
N ASP A 58 -32.73 29.58 -35.73
CA ASP A 58 -32.14 28.56 -36.60
C ASP A 58 -30.60 28.64 -36.60
N ASP A 59 -30.01 29.83 -36.66
CA ASP A 59 -28.56 30.03 -36.61
C ASP A 59 -27.96 29.60 -35.24
N ILE A 60 -28.66 29.92 -34.16
CA ILE A 60 -28.31 29.45 -32.81
C ILE A 60 -28.40 27.92 -32.73
N ALA A 61 -29.42 27.31 -33.34
CA ALA A 61 -29.56 25.86 -33.33
C ALA A 61 -28.44 25.16 -34.13
N LEU A 62 -28.10 25.70 -35.30
CA LEU A 62 -27.02 25.20 -36.15
C LEU A 62 -25.65 25.29 -35.49
N THR A 63 -25.46 26.20 -34.54
CA THR A 63 -24.18 26.36 -33.83
C THR A 63 -24.12 25.55 -32.54
N LEU A 64 -25.19 25.55 -31.74
CA LEU A 64 -25.20 24.91 -30.42
C LEU A 64 -25.37 23.39 -30.48
N VAL A 65 -26.23 22.86 -31.36
CA VAL A 65 -26.48 21.41 -31.41
C VAL A 65 -25.22 20.61 -31.78
N PRO A 66 -24.41 21.00 -32.79
CA PRO A 66 -23.17 20.28 -33.08
C PRO A 66 -22.14 20.39 -31.95
N ALA A 67 -22.10 21.52 -31.23
CA ALA A 67 -21.20 21.71 -30.11
C ALA A 67 -21.57 20.78 -28.95
N VAL A 68 -22.85 20.74 -28.56
CA VAL A 68 -23.37 19.85 -27.52
C VAL A 68 -23.15 18.38 -27.89
N ARG A 69 -23.39 18.01 -29.16
CA ARG A 69 -23.14 16.65 -29.65
C ARG A 69 -21.67 16.24 -29.48
N ARG A 70 -20.72 17.11 -29.85
CA ARG A 70 -19.28 16.82 -29.66
C ARG A 70 -18.89 16.68 -28.19
N VAL A 71 -19.49 17.47 -27.31
CA VAL A 71 -19.26 17.35 -25.87
C VAL A 71 -19.79 16.01 -25.37
N LYS A 72 -21.03 15.64 -25.71
CA LYS A 72 -21.62 14.32 -25.37
C LYS A 72 -20.76 13.16 -25.87
N GLU A 73 -20.29 13.21 -27.12
CA GLU A 73 -19.40 12.20 -27.70
C GLU A 73 -18.07 12.11 -26.94
N ALA A 74 -17.45 13.25 -26.60
CA ALA A 74 -16.21 13.27 -25.84
C ALA A 74 -16.39 12.68 -24.42
N HIS A 75 -17.50 13.01 -23.75
CA HIS A 75 -17.86 12.43 -22.46
C HIS A 75 -18.11 10.93 -22.56
N HIS A 76 -18.81 10.46 -23.59
CA HIS A 76 -19.05 9.04 -23.80
C HIS A 76 -17.73 8.26 -24.04
N VAL A 77 -16.80 8.82 -24.82
CA VAL A 77 -15.48 8.23 -25.03
C VAL A 77 -14.69 8.20 -23.72
N LEU A 78 -14.79 9.23 -22.88
CA LEU A 78 -14.13 9.26 -21.58
C LEU A 78 -14.69 8.17 -20.66
N ASN A 79 -16.01 8.07 -20.53
CA ASN A 79 -16.66 7.05 -19.71
C ASN A 79 -16.31 5.63 -20.16
N THR A 80 -16.34 5.37 -21.47
CA THR A 80 -16.10 4.01 -21.98
C THR A 80 -14.64 3.57 -21.98
N ARG A 81 -13.67 4.51 -22.10
CA ARG A 81 -12.25 4.14 -22.26
C ARG A 81 -11.42 4.27 -21.00
N VAL A 82 -11.81 5.12 -20.06
CA VAL A 82 -11.02 5.35 -18.83
C VAL A 82 -11.11 4.16 -17.90
N ASP A 83 -12.30 3.56 -17.77
CA ASP A 83 -12.55 2.48 -16.82
C ASP A 83 -11.76 1.20 -17.14
N ASP A 84 -11.65 0.83 -18.42
CA ASP A 84 -10.90 -0.37 -18.83
C ASP A 84 -9.40 -0.25 -18.54
N GLY A 85 -8.81 0.90 -18.86
CA GLY A 85 -7.39 1.16 -18.63
C GLY A 85 -7.06 1.26 -17.15
N PHE A 86 -7.92 1.93 -16.39
CA PHE A 86 -7.78 2.06 -14.94
C PHE A 86 -7.98 0.71 -14.24
N GLY A 87 -9.00 -0.05 -14.62
CA GLY A 87 -9.28 -1.38 -14.08
C GLY A 87 -8.14 -2.36 -14.34
N LYS A 88 -7.57 -2.35 -15.54
CA LYS A 88 -6.38 -3.14 -15.86
C LYS A 88 -5.18 -2.73 -15.00
N GLY A 89 -4.92 -1.43 -14.85
CA GLY A 89 -3.83 -0.93 -14.01
C GLY A 89 -4.00 -1.31 -12.54
N LEU A 90 -5.22 -1.22 -12.01
CA LEU A 90 -5.55 -1.62 -10.64
C LEU A 90 -5.37 -3.13 -10.44
N TRP A 91 -5.76 -3.94 -11.43
CA TRP A 91 -5.57 -5.38 -11.40
C TRP A 91 -4.08 -5.78 -11.40
N GLU A 92 -3.28 -5.18 -12.28
CA GLU A 92 -1.82 -5.39 -12.34
C GLU A 92 -1.14 -4.95 -11.04
N PHE A 93 -1.56 -3.81 -10.48
CA PHE A 93 -1.09 -3.35 -9.18
C PHE A 93 -1.43 -4.35 -8.07
N HIS A 94 -2.68 -4.85 -8.01
CA HIS A 94 -3.08 -5.85 -7.04
C HIS A 94 -2.25 -7.14 -7.15
N GLU A 95 -2.01 -7.62 -8.38
CA GLU A 95 -1.21 -8.82 -8.62
C GLU A 95 0.25 -8.63 -8.16
N THR A 96 0.84 -7.47 -8.41
CA THR A 96 2.21 -7.15 -7.98
C THR A 96 2.31 -7.01 -6.47
N CYS A 97 1.34 -6.37 -5.80
CA CYS A 97 1.26 -6.34 -4.33
C CYS A 97 1.21 -7.75 -3.74
N LYS A 98 0.38 -8.64 -4.29
CA LYS A 98 0.29 -10.04 -3.83
C LYS A 98 1.61 -10.79 -3.99
N LYS A 99 2.30 -10.61 -5.12
CA LYS A 99 3.64 -11.20 -5.34
C LYS A 99 4.65 -10.68 -4.33
N MET A 100 4.63 -9.38 -4.04
CA MET A 100 5.52 -8.77 -3.06
C MET A 100 5.24 -9.29 -1.65
N GLU A 101 3.97 -9.41 -1.26
CA GLU A 101 3.58 -9.96 0.05
C GLU A 101 4.11 -11.39 0.22
N VAL A 102 3.91 -12.25 -0.78
CA VAL A 102 4.42 -13.63 -0.74
C VAL A 102 5.95 -13.67 -0.64
N ALA A 103 6.67 -12.81 -1.37
CA ALA A 103 8.11 -12.72 -1.27
C ALA A 103 8.56 -12.29 0.14
N THR A 104 7.92 -11.26 0.71
CA THR A 104 8.26 -10.79 2.06
C THR A 104 7.97 -11.81 3.15
N LEU A 105 6.91 -12.62 3.01
CA LEU A 105 6.62 -13.70 3.94
C LEU A 105 7.69 -14.80 3.88
N LYS A 106 8.13 -15.16 2.66
CA LYS A 106 9.20 -16.14 2.47
C LYS A 106 10.52 -15.63 3.07
N ASP A 107 10.89 -14.38 2.82
CA ASP A 107 12.11 -13.79 3.37
C ASP A 107 12.07 -13.76 4.91
N ALA A 108 10.90 -13.46 5.50
CA ALA A 108 10.72 -13.48 6.94
C ALA A 108 10.86 -14.90 7.54
N GLU A 109 10.38 -15.92 6.84
CA GLU A 109 10.54 -17.33 7.23
C GLU A 109 12.01 -17.76 7.15
N GLU A 110 12.72 -17.42 6.06
CA GLU A 110 14.14 -17.72 5.90
C GLU A 110 15.00 -17.07 7.00
N ILE A 111 14.76 -15.79 7.30
CA ILE A 111 15.46 -15.09 8.39
C ILE A 111 15.20 -15.78 9.74
N LYS A 112 13.97 -16.23 9.99
CA LYS A 112 13.63 -16.92 11.22
C LYS A 112 14.37 -18.27 11.32
N GLU A 113 14.39 -19.05 10.25
CA GLU A 113 15.11 -20.33 10.20
C GLU A 113 16.62 -20.14 10.43
N GLU A 114 17.23 -19.15 9.77
CA GLU A 114 18.64 -18.83 9.96
C GLU A 114 18.96 -18.36 11.38
N TYR A 115 18.06 -17.57 11.97
CA TYR A 115 18.16 -17.10 13.34
C TYR A 115 18.09 -18.27 14.34
N GLU A 116 17.11 -19.16 14.20
CA GLU A 116 16.99 -20.35 15.04
C GLU A 116 18.23 -21.25 14.91
N ALA A 117 18.72 -21.46 13.70
CA ALA A 117 19.96 -22.21 13.45
C ALA A 117 21.19 -21.53 14.10
N ALA A 118 21.28 -20.20 14.04
CA ALA A 118 22.34 -19.45 14.71
C ALA A 118 22.27 -19.58 16.24
N GLN A 119 21.06 -19.53 16.81
CA GLN A 119 20.85 -19.71 18.25
C GLN A 119 21.31 -21.09 18.71
N VAL A 120 20.95 -22.15 17.97
CA VAL A 120 21.41 -23.52 18.25
C VAL A 120 22.94 -23.59 18.22
N ARG A 121 23.59 -23.03 17.18
CA ARG A 121 25.06 -22.97 17.09
C ARG A 121 25.70 -22.25 18.27
N ILE A 122 25.12 -21.13 18.71
CA ILE A 122 25.62 -20.39 19.88
C ILE A 122 25.52 -21.24 21.13
N THR A 123 24.39 -21.92 21.36
CA THR A 123 24.22 -22.78 22.54
C THR A 123 25.21 -23.95 22.56
N ASP A 124 25.47 -24.58 21.40
CA ASP A 124 26.46 -25.65 21.25
C ASP A 124 27.88 -25.15 21.56
N ILE A 125 28.27 -23.97 21.04
CA ILE A 125 29.58 -23.38 21.32
C ILE A 125 29.71 -23.02 22.81
N MET A 126 28.68 -22.46 23.42
CA MET A 126 28.69 -22.13 24.85
C MET A 126 28.83 -23.39 25.71
N SER A 127 28.12 -24.46 25.38
CA SER A 127 28.26 -25.75 26.07
C SER A 127 29.69 -26.31 25.93
N LYS A 128 30.26 -26.30 24.72
CA LYS A 128 31.65 -26.72 24.49
C LYS A 128 32.66 -25.90 25.29
N LEU A 129 32.39 -24.60 25.44
CA LEU A 129 33.24 -23.69 26.22
C LEU A 129 33.15 -24.01 27.71
N GLU A 130 31.95 -24.23 28.24
CA GLU A 130 31.72 -24.65 29.62
C GLU A 130 32.42 -25.97 29.93
N ASP A 131 32.28 -26.98 29.06
CA ASP A 131 32.98 -28.26 29.20
C ASP A 131 34.49 -28.09 29.20
N ALA A 132 35.03 -27.18 28.37
CA ALA A 132 36.46 -26.88 28.35
C ALA A 132 36.94 -26.24 29.66
N TYR A 133 36.15 -25.32 30.22
CA TYR A 133 36.43 -24.73 31.52
C TYR A 133 36.34 -25.76 32.65
N ALA A 134 35.33 -26.62 32.66
CA ALA A 134 35.19 -27.70 33.63
C ALA A 134 36.39 -28.65 33.61
N ARG A 135 36.84 -29.08 32.42
CA ARG A 135 38.05 -29.90 32.27
C ARG A 135 39.29 -29.22 32.81
N ARG A 136 39.46 -27.91 32.53
CA ARG A 136 40.59 -27.13 33.03
C ARG A 136 40.56 -27.06 34.56
N ASP A 137 39.39 -26.79 35.14
CA ASP A 137 39.25 -26.65 36.59
C ASP A 137 39.49 -27.98 37.30
N GLN A 138 39.03 -29.10 36.72
CA GLN A 138 39.34 -30.44 37.20
C GLN A 138 40.85 -30.73 37.16
N PHE A 139 41.53 -30.36 36.08
CA PHE A 139 42.99 -30.50 35.98
C PHE A 139 43.74 -29.72 37.06
N TRP A 140 43.27 -28.52 37.43
CA TRP A 140 43.85 -27.74 38.52
C TRP A 140 43.67 -28.42 39.88
N VAL A 141 42.47 -28.95 40.16
CA VAL A 141 42.20 -29.71 41.39
C VAL A 141 43.11 -30.94 41.47
N ASP A 142 43.22 -31.71 40.40
CA ASP A 142 44.06 -32.91 40.34
C ASP A 142 45.54 -32.59 40.56
N LYS A 143 46.05 -31.52 39.94
CA LYS A 143 47.45 -31.08 40.12
C LYS A 143 47.74 -30.60 41.54
N VAL A 144 46.80 -29.90 42.18
CA VAL A 144 46.93 -29.44 43.57
C VAL A 144 46.89 -30.64 44.53
N GLN A 145 45.94 -31.56 44.33
CA GLN A 145 45.82 -32.82 45.10
C GLN A 145 47.10 -33.67 44.98
N TYR A 146 47.64 -33.81 43.77
CA TYR A 146 48.87 -34.56 43.50
C TYR A 146 50.10 -33.92 44.15
N ARG A 147 50.22 -32.59 44.12
CA ARG A 147 51.30 -31.88 44.84
C ARG A 147 51.17 -32.03 46.36
N MET A 148 49.96 -31.97 46.89
CA MET A 148 49.73 -32.07 48.34
C MET A 148 49.99 -33.49 48.88
N THR A 149 49.65 -34.52 48.10
CA THR A 149 49.97 -35.93 48.44
C THR A 149 51.47 -36.19 48.38
N ILE A 150 52.16 -35.73 47.33
CA ILE A 150 53.63 -35.82 47.24
C ILE A 150 54.30 -35.13 48.43
N CYS A 151 53.91 -33.90 48.76
CA CYS A 151 54.47 -33.18 49.91
C CYS A 151 54.26 -33.94 51.23
N ARG A 152 53.09 -34.56 51.44
CA ARG A 152 52.85 -35.42 52.62
C ARG A 152 53.77 -36.64 52.63
N PHE A 153 53.94 -37.32 51.50
CA PHE A 153 54.85 -38.47 51.39
C PHE A 153 56.29 -38.09 51.68
N TYR A 154 56.79 -37.00 51.08
CA TYR A 154 58.15 -36.52 51.35
C TYR A 154 58.31 -36.17 52.82
N ASN A 155 57.40 -35.40 53.42
CA ASN A 155 57.52 -34.96 54.81
C ASN A 155 57.52 -36.14 55.81
N VAL A 156 56.64 -37.12 55.62
CA VAL A 156 56.64 -38.35 56.44
C VAL A 156 57.94 -39.15 56.26
N CYS A 157 58.45 -39.23 55.04
CA CYS A 157 59.70 -39.94 54.75
C CYS A 157 60.92 -39.22 55.38
N THR A 158 60.99 -37.89 55.32
CA THR A 158 62.06 -37.12 55.95
C THR A 158 62.00 -37.23 57.47
N ILE A 159 60.81 -37.12 58.08
CA ILE A 159 60.63 -37.29 59.53
C ILE A 159 61.04 -38.69 59.96
N SER A 160 60.66 -39.74 59.21
CA SER A 160 61.08 -41.11 59.48
C SER A 160 62.61 -41.28 59.39
N GLN A 161 63.26 -40.71 58.38
CA GLN A 161 64.72 -40.76 58.23
C GLN A 161 65.45 -40.00 59.35
N ILE A 162 64.92 -38.85 59.77
CA ILE A 162 65.47 -38.06 60.89
C ILE A 162 65.33 -38.84 62.19
N LEU A 163 64.16 -39.39 62.50
CA LEU A 163 63.94 -40.21 63.70
C LEU A 163 64.86 -41.42 63.73
N ARG A 164 65.06 -42.10 62.59
CA ARG A 164 65.96 -43.26 62.50
C ARG A 164 67.41 -42.88 62.78
N LYS A 165 67.87 -41.72 62.31
CA LYS A 165 69.20 -41.19 62.62
C LYS A 165 69.32 -40.81 64.09
N VAL A 166 68.34 -40.09 64.65
CA VAL A 166 68.34 -39.69 66.07
C VAL A 166 68.39 -40.90 67.00
N ILE A 167 67.60 -41.96 66.71
CA ILE A 167 67.63 -43.21 67.50
C ILE A 167 69.00 -43.89 67.40
N HIS A 168 69.62 -43.91 66.22
CA HIS A 168 70.96 -44.51 66.04
C HIS A 168 72.05 -43.72 66.76
N TYR A 169 71.97 -42.39 66.81
CA TYR A 169 72.92 -41.56 67.56
C TYR A 169 72.70 -41.61 69.07
N ALA A 170 71.49 -41.89 69.55
CA ALA A 170 71.20 -42.04 70.97
C ALA A 170 71.66 -43.39 71.55
N TRP A 171 72.03 -44.35 70.70
CA TRP A 171 72.49 -45.70 71.07
C TRP A 171 74.02 -45.89 70.91
N LEU A 172 74.75 -44.84 70.55
CA LEU A 172 76.20 -44.77 70.40
C LEU A 172 76.77 -43.84 71.47
#